data_AF-A0A2E0QTZ4-F1
#
_entry.id   AF-A0A2E0QTZ4-F1
#
_cell.length_a   1.000
_cell.length_b   1.000
_cell.length_c   1.000
_cell.angle_alpha   90.00
_cell.angle_beta   90.00
_cell.angle_gamma   90.00
#
_symmetry.space_group_name_H-M   'P 1'
#
loop_
_entity.id
_entity.type
_entity.pdbx_description
1 polymer ?
#
loop_
_entity_poly.entity_id
_entity_poly.type
_entity_poly.pdbx_seq_one_letter_code
_entity_poly.pdbx_strand_id
1 'polypeptide(L)'
;MIQGGTDRPGFPPILRWMIWGSLIVAVFVYLVVIQIAGFENPEERDPDLVNILYVMGGISVFISMGIKFVVKRVRTPEGKPKVPTWIDQGFIIALALAESSAIFGLILAFQGNPPAIYLPLFGMAVIALGLNAPALFFPKPIED
;
A
#
# COMPACT_ATOMS: atom_id res chain seq x y z
N MET A 1 33.09 -20.28 -13.36
CA MET A 1 32.48 -18.96 -13.08
C MET A 1 31.02 -19.07 -13.49
N ILE A 2 30.11 -19.34 -12.54
CA ILE A 2 28.70 -19.56 -12.84
C ILE A 2 28.04 -18.17 -12.90
N GLN A 3 27.86 -17.64 -14.10
CA GLN A 3 26.91 -16.55 -14.34
C GLN A 3 25.50 -17.13 -14.18
N GLY A 4 25.08 -17.33 -12.93
CA GLY A 4 23.72 -17.72 -12.57
C GLY A 4 22.83 -16.49 -12.63
N GLY A 5 22.59 -15.97 -13.84
CA GLY A 5 21.56 -14.99 -14.10
C GLY A 5 20.23 -15.64 -13.74
N THR A 6 19.64 -15.25 -12.61
CA THR A 6 18.25 -15.60 -12.33
C THR A 6 17.38 -14.72 -13.23
N ASP A 7 17.28 -15.13 -14.49
CA ASP A 7 16.33 -14.65 -15.48
C ASP A 7 14.92 -15.09 -15.08
N ARG A 8 14.47 -14.68 -13.89
CA ARG A 8 13.04 -14.70 -13.62
C ARG A 8 12.51 -13.44 -14.28
N PRO A 9 11.74 -13.56 -15.37
CA PRO A 9 11.04 -12.39 -15.88
C PRO A 9 10.17 -11.89 -14.73
N GLY A 10 10.49 -10.69 -14.24
CA GLY A 10 9.64 -10.02 -13.27
C GLY A 10 8.24 -9.84 -13.83
N PHE A 11 7.28 -9.45 -12.99
CA PHE A 11 5.89 -9.33 -13.44
C PHE A 11 5.78 -8.46 -14.70
N PRO A 12 5.01 -8.89 -15.71
CA PRO A 12 4.80 -8.08 -16.89
C PRO A 12 4.11 -6.76 -16.47
N PRO A 13 4.40 -5.63 -17.15
CA PRO A 13 3.87 -4.32 -16.76
C PRO A 13 2.35 -4.30 -16.55
N ILE A 14 1.61 -5.01 -17.40
CA ILE A 14 0.15 -5.11 -17.31
C ILE A 14 -0.31 -5.75 -15.98
N LEU A 15 0.38 -6.79 -15.51
CA LEU A 15 0.03 -7.47 -14.26
C LEU A 15 0.23 -6.54 -13.05
N ARG A 16 1.29 -5.71 -13.08
CA ARG A 16 1.55 -4.73 -12.01
C ARG A 16 0.42 -3.71 -11.90
N TRP A 17 -0.09 -3.24 -13.04
CA TRP A 17 -1.24 -2.33 -13.10
C TRP A 17 -2.54 -3.00 -12.66
N MET A 18 -2.74 -4.27 -13.00
CA MET A 18 -3.90 -5.04 -12.54
C MET A 18 -3.91 -5.19 -11.01
N ILE A 19 -2.78 -5.58 -10.41
CA ILE A 19 -2.66 -5.73 -8.95
C ILE A 19 -2.91 -4.40 -8.23
N TRP A 20 -2.27 -3.33 -8.70
CA TRP A 20 -2.47 -1.99 -8.13
C TRP A 20 -3.92 -1.52 -8.27
N GLY A 21 -4.49 -1.66 -9.47
CA GLY A 21 -5.86 -1.26 -9.77
C GLY A 21 -6.89 -2.02 -8.95
N SER A 22 -6.68 -3.32 -8.71
CA SER A 22 -7.58 -4.11 -7.88
C SER A 22 -7.63 -3.62 -6.43
N LEU A 23 -6.52 -3.14 -5.87
CA LEU A 23 -6.53 -2.58 -4.51
C LEU A 23 -7.21 -1.21 -4.43
N ILE A 24 -7.09 -0.37 -5.46
CA ILE A 24 -7.86 0.88 -5.53
C ILE A 24 -9.36 0.58 -5.53
N VAL A 25 -9.77 -0.43 -6.31
CA VAL A 25 -11.17 -0.90 -6.31
C VAL A 25 -11.57 -1.46 -4.95
N ALA A 26 -10.71 -2.23 -4.27
CA ALA A 26 -10.99 -2.74 -2.93
C ALA A 26 -11.25 -1.60 -1.92
N VAL A 27 -10.41 -0.56 -1.92
CA VAL A 27 -10.60 0.62 -1.06
C VAL A 27 -11.94 1.32 -1.36
N PHE A 28 -12.34 1.41 -2.63
CA PHE A 28 -13.65 1.95 -3.01
C PHE A 28 -14.80 1.07 -2.51
N VAL A 29 -14.68 -0.26 -2.63
CA VAL A 29 -15.67 -1.21 -2.11
C VAL A 29 -15.85 -1.05 -0.61
N TYR A 30 -14.78 -0.85 0.17
CA TYR A 30 -14.88 -0.58 1.60
C TYR A 30 -15.75 0.67 1.90
N LEU A 31 -15.58 1.75 1.13
CA LEU A 31 -16.41 2.95 1.28
C LEU A 31 -17.88 2.68 0.93
N VAL A 32 -18.15 1.90 -0.11
CA VAL A 32 -19.52 1.49 -0.48
C VAL A 32 -20.16 0.66 0.65
N VAL A 33 -19.41 -0.27 1.24
CA VAL A 33 -19.89 -1.09 2.37
C VAL A 33 -20.29 -0.20 3.55
N ILE A 34 -19.50 0.82 3.88
CA ILE A 34 -19.82 1.77 4.96
C ILE A 34 -21.15 2.51 4.66
N GLN A 35 -21.36 2.95 3.42
CA GLN A 35 -22.59 3.66 3.03
C GLN A 35 -23.85 2.77 3.15
N ILE A 36 -23.73 1.49 2.79
CA ILE A 36 -24.87 0.56 2.81
C ILE A 36 -25.21 0.13 4.23
N ALA A 37 -24.21 -0.08 5.08
CA ALA A 37 -24.40 -0.73 6.37
C ALA A 37 -24.93 0.20 7.48
N GLY A 38 -24.84 1.53 7.32
CA GLY A 38 -25.58 2.48 8.16
C GLY A 38 -25.26 2.42 9.66
N PHE A 39 -23.98 2.31 10.03
CA PHE A 39 -23.57 2.16 11.43
C PHE A 39 -23.72 3.47 12.23
N GLU A 40 -24.75 3.54 13.08
CA GLU A 40 -24.92 4.57 14.10
C GLU A 40 -25.12 3.90 15.46
N ASN A 41 -24.04 3.44 16.08
CA ASN A 41 -24.09 2.94 17.46
C ASN A 41 -23.03 3.61 18.35
N PRO A 42 -23.39 4.69 19.08
CA PRO A 42 -22.43 5.44 19.88
C PRO A 42 -21.94 4.70 21.13
N GLU A 43 -22.61 3.63 21.56
CA GLU A 43 -22.26 2.88 22.77
C GLU A 43 -21.01 1.98 22.60
N GLU A 44 -20.66 1.62 21.36
CA GLU A 44 -19.51 0.73 21.05
C GLU A 44 -18.21 1.49 20.73
N ARG A 45 -18.19 2.81 20.91
CA ARG A 45 -17.05 3.66 20.58
C ARG A 45 -15.95 3.54 21.63
N ASP A 46 -14.86 2.89 21.27
CA ASP A 46 -13.64 2.84 22.08
C ASP A 46 -12.63 3.92 21.61
N PRO A 47 -12.39 4.99 22.40
CA PRO A 47 -11.46 6.05 22.04
C PRO A 47 -9.99 5.59 21.99
N ASP A 48 -9.62 4.56 22.75
CA ASP A 48 -8.25 4.03 22.76
C ASP A 48 -7.96 3.27 21.46
N LEU A 49 -8.96 2.55 20.94
CA LEU A 49 -8.82 1.86 19.66
C LEU A 49 -8.59 2.82 18.50
N VAL A 50 -9.23 4.00 18.50
CA VAL A 50 -8.99 5.04 17.50
C VAL A 50 -7.51 5.37 17.42
N ASN A 51 -6.88 5.72 18.55
CA ASN A 51 -5.48 6.09 18.58
C ASN A 51 -4.56 4.96 18.11
N ILE A 52 -4.82 3.72 18.56
CA ILE A 52 -4.05 2.54 18.17
C ILE A 52 -4.12 2.32 16.66
N LEU A 53 -5.31 2.37 16.08
CA LEU A 53 -5.52 2.15 14.65
C LEU A 53 -4.88 3.25 13.79
N TYR A 54 -4.90 4.49 14.24
CA TYR A 54 -4.17 5.59 13.59
C TYR A 54 -2.65 5.37 13.60
N VAL A 55 -2.09 4.98 14.74
CA VAL A 55 -0.66 4.67 14.86
C VAL A 55 -0.28 3.50 13.96
N MET A 56 -1.06 2.42 13.97
CA MET A 56 -0.82 1.25 13.12
C MET A 56 -0.94 1.58 11.63
N GLY A 57 -1.94 2.37 11.24
CA GLY A 57 -2.11 2.85 9.86
C GLY A 57 -0.94 3.72 9.41
N GLY A 58 -0.50 4.65 10.26
CA GLY A 58 0.67 5.49 10.00
C GLY A 58 1.96 4.67 9.85
N ILE A 59 2.21 3.71 10.76
CA ILE A 59 3.37 2.81 10.67
C ILE A 59 3.32 1.98 9.39
N SER A 60 2.16 1.45 9.02
CA SER A 60 2.01 0.64 7.81
C SER A 60 2.35 1.44 6.55
N VAL A 61 1.82 2.66 6.42
CA VAL A 61 2.14 3.59 5.33
C VAL A 61 3.63 3.94 5.33
N PHE A 62 4.22 4.20 6.51
CA PHE A 62 5.63 4.51 6.62
C PHE A 62 6.52 3.37 6.14
N ILE A 63 6.24 2.13 6.56
CA ILE A 63 6.98 0.94 6.12
C ILE A 63 6.80 0.71 4.62
N SER A 64 5.57 0.87 4.09
CA SER A 64 5.29 0.80 2.66
C SER A 64 6.20 1.73 1.85
N MET A 65 6.31 3.00 2.28
CA MET A 65 7.18 3.98 1.64
C MET A 65 8.67 3.66 1.84
N GLY A 66 9.04 3.10 2.99
CA GLY A 66 10.38 2.59 3.26
C GLY A 66 10.84 1.51 2.29
N ILE A 67 9.96 0.56 1.95
CA ILE A 67 10.26 -0.50 0.96
C ILE A 67 10.58 0.14 -0.39
N LYS A 68 9.74 1.06 -0.87
CA LYS A 68 9.97 1.78 -2.12
C LYS A 68 11.30 2.56 -2.09
N PHE A 69 11.61 3.21 -0.98
CA PHE A 69 12.86 3.93 -0.81
C PHE A 69 14.08 3.02 -0.92
N VAL A 70 14.05 1.84 -0.28
CA VAL A 70 15.11 0.84 -0.37
C VAL A 70 15.27 0.35 -1.82
N VAL A 71 14.17 -0.01 -2.50
CA VAL A 71 14.20 -0.45 -3.92
C VAL A 71 14.91 0.57 -4.79
N LYS A 72 14.61 1.87 -4.64
CA LYS A 72 15.22 2.94 -5.44
C LYS A 72 16.69 3.20 -5.14
N ARG A 73 17.19 2.74 -3.99
CA ARG A 73 18.58 2.94 -3.54
C ARG A 73 19.47 1.71 -3.71
N VAL A 74 18.95 0.58 -4.18
CA VAL A 74 19.79 -0.58 -4.50
C VAL A 74 20.76 -0.21 -5.65
N ARG A 75 22.05 -0.48 -5.44
CA ARG A 75 23.14 -0.24 -6.39
C ARG A 75 24.01 -1.48 -6.57
N THR A 76 24.69 -1.59 -7.71
CA THR A 76 25.78 -2.57 -7.92
C THR A 76 27.06 -2.14 -7.17
N PRO A 77 28.07 -3.01 -7.03
CA PRO A 77 29.37 -2.62 -6.47
C PRO A 77 30.03 -1.44 -7.20
N GLU A 78 29.73 -1.29 -8.50
CA GLU A 78 30.19 -0.19 -9.36
C GLU A 78 29.34 1.08 -9.22
N GLY A 79 28.40 1.12 -8.27
CA GLY A 79 27.54 2.28 -7.99
C GLY A 79 26.38 2.48 -8.97
N LYS A 80 26.15 1.55 -9.92
CA LYS A 80 25.06 1.66 -10.90
C LYS A 80 23.71 1.28 -10.28
N PRO A 81 22.58 1.90 -10.66
CA PRO A 81 21.24 1.45 -10.26
C PRO A 81 21.03 -0.03 -10.57
N LYS A 82 20.55 -0.80 -9.58
CA LYS A 82 20.24 -2.22 -9.74
C LYS A 82 18.80 -2.48 -9.33
N VAL A 83 18.07 -3.21 -10.17
CA VAL A 83 16.74 -3.71 -9.82
C VAL A 83 16.93 -4.91 -8.87
N PRO A 84 16.39 -4.87 -7.64
CA PRO A 84 16.47 -6.01 -6.74
C PRO A 84 15.65 -7.19 -7.29
N THR A 85 16.13 -8.42 -7.09
CA THR A 85 15.44 -9.64 -7.53
C THR A 85 14.11 -9.86 -6.81
N TRP A 86 13.90 -9.21 -5.67
CA TRP A 86 12.70 -9.26 -4.86
C TRP A 86 11.71 -8.11 -5.14
N ILE A 87 11.94 -7.30 -6.19
CA ILE A 87 11.17 -6.07 -6.43
C ILE A 87 9.66 -6.31 -6.53
N ASP A 88 9.24 -7.42 -7.14
CA ASP A 88 7.83 -7.75 -7.32
C ASP A 88 7.16 -8.17 -5.99
N GLN A 89 7.86 -8.93 -5.14
CA GLN A 89 7.36 -9.21 -3.77
C GLN A 89 7.32 -7.94 -2.93
N GLY A 90 8.36 -7.11 -3.01
CA GLY A 90 8.42 -5.82 -2.33
C GLY A 90 7.29 -4.89 -2.74
N PHE A 91 6.92 -4.89 -4.03
CA PHE A 91 5.78 -4.16 -4.55
C PHE A 91 4.46 -4.64 -3.93
N ILE A 92 4.19 -5.94 -3.91
CA ILE A 92 2.96 -6.49 -3.29
C ILE A 92 2.90 -6.12 -1.80
N ILE A 93 4.00 -6.28 -1.06
CA ILE A 93 4.06 -5.95 0.37
C ILE A 93 3.81 -4.46 0.60
N ALA A 94 4.44 -3.59 -0.21
CA ALA A 94 4.23 -2.14 -0.11
C ALA A 94 2.76 -1.77 -0.37
N LEU A 95 2.12 -2.41 -1.34
CA LEU A 95 0.70 -2.18 -1.63
C LEU A 95 -0.22 -2.66 -0.49
N ALA A 96 0.01 -3.87 0.03
CA ALA A 96 -0.77 -4.41 1.16
C ALA A 96 -0.64 -3.55 2.43
N LEU A 97 0.57 -3.05 2.72
CA LEU A 97 0.81 -2.14 3.84
C LEU A 97 0.21 -0.74 3.62
N ALA A 98 0.08 -0.29 2.37
CA ALA A 98 -0.64 0.95 2.08
C ALA A 98 -2.15 0.78 2.26
N GLU A 99 -2.71 -0.34 1.79
CA GLU A 99 -4.12 -0.68 1.90
C GLU A 99 -4.57 -0.91 3.35
N SER A 100 -3.72 -1.48 4.21
CA SER A 100 -4.09 -1.79 5.61
C SER A 100 -4.60 -0.57 6.38
N SER A 101 -4.14 0.64 6.04
CA SER A 101 -4.67 1.88 6.59
C SER A 101 -6.17 2.05 6.30
N ALA A 102 -6.64 1.72 5.09
CA ALA A 102 -8.07 1.73 4.76
C ALA A 102 -8.85 0.65 5.53
N ILE A 103 -8.24 -0.52 5.76
CA ILE A 103 -8.85 -1.57 6.59
C ILE A 103 -9.05 -1.07 8.03
N PHE A 104 -8.08 -0.36 8.60
CA PHE A 104 -8.23 0.27 9.92
C PHE A 104 -9.33 1.34 9.93
N GLY A 105 -9.44 2.13 8.85
CA GLY A 105 -10.57 3.04 8.66
C GLY A 105 -11.91 2.32 8.62
N LEU A 106 -12.00 1.18 7.94
CA LEU A 106 -13.20 0.36 7.88
C LEU A 106 -13.60 -0.17 9.27
N ILE A 107 -12.63 -0.62 10.08
CA ILE A 107 -12.87 -1.05 11.47
C ILE A 107 -13.46 0.10 12.29
N LEU A 108 -12.92 1.32 12.18
CA LEU A 108 -13.46 2.49 12.89
C LEU A 108 -14.87 2.86 12.43
N ALA A 109 -15.16 2.71 11.14
CA ALA A 109 -16.50 2.93 10.62
C ALA A 109 -17.51 1.90 11.17
N PHE A 110 -17.11 0.63 11.31
CA PHE A 110 -17.94 -0.42 11.91
C PHE A 110 -18.24 -0.17 13.40
N GLN A 111 -17.38 0.55 14.13
CA GLN A 111 -17.66 1.02 15.48
C GLN A 111 -18.61 2.24 15.54
N GLY A 112 -19.19 2.65 14.41
CA GLY A 112 -20.10 3.79 14.36
C GLY A 112 -19.41 5.14 14.61
N ASN A 113 -18.10 5.25 14.37
CA ASN A 113 -17.40 6.54 14.42
C ASN A 113 -17.87 7.45 13.27
N PRO A 114 -17.91 8.78 13.47
CA PRO A 114 -18.29 9.70 12.41
C PRO A 114 -17.24 9.71 11.27
N PRO A 115 -17.62 10.12 10.04
CA PRO A 115 -16.72 10.15 8.88
C PRO A 115 -15.40 10.91 9.11
N ALA A 116 -15.43 11.98 9.91
CA ALA A 116 -14.24 12.74 10.25
C ALA A 116 -13.13 11.91 10.95
N ILE A 117 -13.50 10.80 11.59
CA ILE A 117 -12.57 9.93 12.33
C ILE A 117 -12.01 8.81 11.46
N TYR A 118 -12.78 8.21 10.55
CA TYR A 118 -12.26 7.09 9.75
C TYR A 118 -11.77 7.51 8.36
N LEU A 119 -12.32 8.57 7.74
CA LEU A 119 -11.93 9.00 6.39
C LEU A 119 -10.45 9.39 6.25
N PRO A 120 -9.77 9.97 7.26
CA PRO A 120 -8.34 10.25 7.13
C PRO A 120 -7.49 9.00 6.91
N LEU A 121 -7.85 7.85 7.49
CA LEU A 121 -7.17 6.58 7.27
C LEU A 121 -7.35 6.08 5.82
N PHE A 122 -8.55 6.22 5.25
CA PHE A 122 -8.79 5.99 3.82
C PHE A 122 -7.97 6.93 2.94
N GLY A 123 -7.92 8.22 3.29
CA GLY A 123 -7.10 9.21 2.58
C GLY A 123 -5.62 8.84 2.58
N MET A 124 -5.08 8.41 3.74
CA MET A 124 -3.70 7.93 3.85
C MET A 124 -3.46 6.70 2.95
N ALA A 125 -4.39 5.74 2.92
CA ALA A 125 -4.27 4.57 2.06
C ALA A 125 -4.26 4.94 0.57
N VAL A 126 -5.18 5.80 0.11
CA VAL A 126 -5.26 6.26 -1.28
C VAL A 126 -3.99 7.01 -1.69
N ILE A 127 -3.50 7.92 -0.84
CA ILE A 127 -2.25 8.64 -1.09
C ILE A 127 -1.07 7.65 -1.17
N ALA A 128 -0.96 6.72 -0.22
CA ALA A 128 0.12 5.73 -0.21
C ALA A 128 0.08 4.77 -1.41
N LEU A 129 -1.11 4.31 -1.80
CA LEU A 129 -1.31 3.50 -3.01
C LEU A 129 -0.96 4.30 -4.26
N GLY A 130 -1.38 5.56 -4.36
CA GLY A 130 -1.04 6.45 -5.48
C GLY A 130 0.47 6.66 -5.59
N LEU A 131 1.14 6.89 -4.47
CA LEU A 131 2.60 7.02 -4.43
C LEU A 131 3.30 5.70 -4.78
N ASN A 132 2.69 4.55 -4.51
CA ASN A 132 3.20 3.24 -4.91
C ASN A 132 2.69 2.76 -6.29
N ALA A 133 2.12 3.64 -7.13
CA ALA A 133 1.71 3.25 -8.48
C ALA A 133 2.86 2.60 -9.28
N PRO A 134 2.59 1.63 -10.18
CA PRO A 134 3.63 0.89 -10.90
C PRO A 134 4.67 1.79 -11.58
N ALA A 135 4.22 2.87 -12.22
CA ALA A 135 5.11 3.83 -12.90
C ALA A 135 6.06 4.60 -11.94
N LEU A 136 5.69 4.73 -10.66
CA LEU A 136 6.47 5.43 -9.65
C LEU A 136 7.32 4.49 -8.80
N PHE A 137 6.94 3.22 -8.69
CA PHE A 137 7.62 2.20 -7.90
C PHE A 137 8.79 1.58 -8.67
N PHE A 138 8.54 1.14 -9.91
CA PHE A 138 9.54 0.46 -10.72
C PHE A 138 10.45 1.46 -11.45
N PRO A 139 11.78 1.22 -11.50
CA PRO A 139 12.68 2.03 -12.29
C PRO A 139 12.36 1.89 -13.79
N LYS A 140 12.56 2.97 -14.55
CA LYS A 140 12.44 2.94 -16.02
C LYS A 140 13.52 2.01 -16.60
N PRO A 141 13.24 1.31 -17.72
CA PRO A 141 14.27 0.65 -18.50
C PRO A 141 15.37 1.66 -18.84
N ILE A 142 16.64 1.26 -18.72
CA ILE A 142 17.74 2.05 -19.27
C ILE A 142 17.65 1.83 -20.79
N GLU A 143 17.34 2.87 -21.53
CA GLU A 143 17.48 2.86 -22.99
C GLU A 143 18.99 2.93 -23.28
N ASP A 144 19.51 1.89 -23.92
CA ASP A 144 20.89 1.82 -24.41
C ASP A 144 21.05 2.58 -25.74
#